data_AF-A0A1Y0I534-F1
#
_entry.id   AF-A0A1Y0I534-F1
#
_cell.length_a   1.000
_cell.length_b   1.000
_cell.length_c   1.000
_cell.angle_alpha   90.00
_cell.angle_beta   90.00
_cell.angle_gamma   90.00
#
_symmetry.space_group_name_H-M   'P 1'
#
loop_
_entity.id
_entity.type
_entity.pdbx_description
1 polymer ?
#
loop_
_entity_poly.entity_id
_entity_poly.type
_entity_poly.pdbx_seq_one_letter_code
_entity_poly.pdbx_strand_id
1 'polypeptide(L)'
;MGAAQAEVIVNRAPISGQLLTFLNNNGLQVASGRYWYDRVSGAWGYENGPIAGQIWPGLPVSAPLPADISRGNTGIFINGREITAQEREFIRAYLGYTLPGRYWVNAYGVGGPEGQGPMFDLSGMAPQGGNSVGHRARGGSVISDGTTSGFISSDYGVSVTCGPDGGCIY
;
A
#
# COMPACT_ATOMS: atom_id res chain seq x y z
N MET A 1 -29.82 22.34 -6.32
CA MET A 1 -29.64 20.87 -6.19
C MET A 1 -28.24 20.67 -5.66
N GLY A 2 -28.08 20.11 -4.46
CA GLY A 2 -26.78 19.98 -3.80
C GLY A 2 -25.86 19.06 -4.59
N ALA A 3 -24.61 19.46 -4.78
CA ALA A 3 -23.60 18.62 -5.40
C ALA A 3 -23.50 17.31 -4.59
N ALA A 4 -23.65 16.16 -5.26
CA ALA A 4 -23.33 14.88 -4.67
C ALA A 4 -21.87 14.96 -4.22
N GLN A 5 -21.63 14.88 -2.91
CA GLN A 5 -20.27 14.85 -2.37
C GLN A 5 -19.58 13.63 -3.03
N ALA A 6 -18.55 13.88 -3.83
CA ALA A 6 -17.92 12.81 -4.58
C ALA A 6 -17.39 11.75 -3.59
N GLU A 7 -17.85 10.51 -3.78
CA GLU A 7 -17.80 9.47 -2.75
C GLU A 7 -16.42 8.81 -2.69
N VAL A 8 -15.91 8.58 -1.47
CA VAL A 8 -14.70 7.80 -1.24
C VAL A 8 -15.11 6.34 -1.05
N ILE A 9 -14.68 5.50 -2.00
CA ILE A 9 -14.92 4.05 -1.99
C ILE A 9 -13.61 3.35 -1.67
N VAL A 10 -13.62 2.50 -0.64
CA VAL A 10 -12.47 1.68 -0.25
C VAL A 10 -12.90 0.21 -0.26
N ASN A 11 -12.13 -0.65 -0.92
CA ASN A 11 -12.46 -2.08 -1.05
C ASN A 11 -13.86 -2.31 -1.65
N ARG A 12 -14.24 -1.47 -2.63
CA ARG A 12 -15.56 -1.47 -3.30
C ARG A 12 -16.75 -1.17 -2.38
N ALA A 13 -16.52 -0.64 -1.18
CA ALA A 13 -17.55 -0.17 -0.26
C ALA A 13 -17.33 1.28 0.15
N PRO A 14 -18.39 2.03 0.49
CA PRO A 14 -18.24 3.39 1.01
C PRO A 14 -17.45 3.40 2.31
N ILE A 15 -16.55 4.37 2.43
CA ILE A 15 -15.87 4.64 3.69
C ILE A 15 -16.88 5.17 4.72
N SER A 16 -16.76 4.76 5.98
CA SER A 16 -17.62 5.32 7.04
C SER A 16 -17.25 6.78 7.30
N GLY A 17 -18.25 7.61 7.63
CA GLY A 17 -18.00 9.02 7.97
C GLY A 17 -17.03 9.17 9.15
N GLN A 18 -17.11 8.28 10.14
CA GLN A 18 -16.20 8.25 11.30
C GLN A 18 -14.75 8.00 10.88
N LEU A 19 -14.51 7.03 9.99
CA LEU A 19 -13.17 6.74 9.50
C LEU A 19 -12.63 7.89 8.63
N LEU A 20 -13.46 8.47 7.77
CA LEU A 20 -13.05 9.62 6.96
C LEU A 20 -12.68 10.83 7.82
N THR A 21 -13.47 11.13 8.87
CA THR A 21 -13.14 12.17 9.85
C THR A 21 -11.85 11.85 10.60
N PHE A 22 -11.65 10.59 11.01
CA PHE A 22 -10.41 10.16 11.66
C PHE A 22 -9.19 10.41 10.75
N LEU A 23 -9.25 10.01 9.48
CA LEU A 23 -8.14 10.20 8.54
C LEU A 23 -7.83 11.69 8.35
N ASN A 24 -8.85 12.52 8.12
CA ASN A 24 -8.69 13.96 7.95
C ASN A 24 -8.07 14.64 9.19
N ASN A 25 -8.52 14.25 10.39
CA ASN A 25 -7.99 14.80 11.65
C ASN A 25 -6.53 14.39 11.91
N ASN A 26 -6.07 13.31 11.29
CA ASN A 26 -4.69 12.82 11.35
C ASN A 26 -3.88 13.21 10.09
N GLY A 27 -4.30 14.26 9.36
CA GLY A 27 -3.55 14.83 8.24
C GLY A 27 -3.69 14.09 6.91
N LEU A 28 -4.49 13.03 6.83
CA LEU A 28 -4.79 12.32 5.60
C LEU A 28 -6.06 12.87 4.94
N GLN A 29 -5.89 13.85 4.05
CA GLN A 29 -6.99 14.33 3.21
C GLN A 29 -7.26 13.33 2.08
N VAL A 30 -8.32 12.54 2.21
CA VAL A 30 -8.70 11.56 1.19
C VAL A 30 -9.52 12.23 0.10
N ALA A 31 -8.95 12.32 -1.09
CA ALA A 31 -9.70 12.78 -2.26
C ALA A 31 -10.80 11.79 -2.63
N SER A 32 -11.88 12.29 -3.21
CA SER A 32 -12.94 11.44 -3.77
C SER A 32 -12.37 10.50 -4.82
N GLY A 33 -12.77 9.24 -4.78
CA GLY A 33 -12.17 8.22 -5.63
C GLY A 33 -12.40 6.80 -5.14
N ARG A 34 -11.81 5.86 -5.86
CA ARG A 34 -11.89 4.42 -5.57
C ARG A 34 -10.51 3.89 -5.22
N TYR A 35 -10.41 3.27 -4.06
CA TYR A 35 -9.17 2.83 -3.45
C TYR A 35 -9.29 1.39 -2.99
N TRP A 36 -8.15 0.76 -2.79
CA TRP A 36 -8.01 -0.46 -2.03
C TRP A 36 -7.16 -0.20 -0.80
N TYR A 37 -7.45 -0.93 0.27
CA TYR A 37 -6.71 -0.86 1.53
C TYR A 37 -6.58 -2.26 2.12
N ASP A 38 -5.34 -2.65 2.38
CA ASP A 38 -4.98 -3.87 3.07
C ASP A 38 -4.88 -3.61 4.58
N ARG A 39 -5.79 -4.23 5.33
CA ARG A 39 -5.88 -4.07 6.79
C ARG A 39 -4.70 -4.69 7.54
N VAL A 40 -4.01 -5.67 6.96
CA VAL A 40 -2.90 -6.39 7.63
C VAL A 40 -1.64 -5.53 7.63
N SER A 41 -1.26 -5.04 6.45
CA SER A 41 -0.04 -4.23 6.29
C SER A 41 -0.30 -2.74 6.46
N GLY A 42 -1.52 -2.25 6.22
CA GLY A 42 -1.80 -0.83 6.08
C GLY A 42 -1.49 -0.28 4.68
N ALA A 43 -1.07 -1.13 3.74
CA ALA A 43 -0.84 -0.73 2.35
C ALA A 43 -2.14 -0.27 1.68
N TRP A 44 -2.03 0.72 0.79
CA TRP A 44 -3.16 1.22 0.03
C TRP A 44 -2.75 1.63 -1.39
N GLY A 45 -3.74 1.75 -2.26
CA GLY A 45 -3.58 2.25 -3.63
C GLY A 45 -4.92 2.57 -4.28
N TYR A 46 -4.89 3.09 -5.50
CA TYR A 46 -6.09 3.26 -6.30
C TYR A 46 -6.64 1.90 -6.74
N GLU A 47 -7.97 1.75 -6.81
CA GLU A 47 -8.57 0.57 -7.44
C GLU A 47 -8.03 0.44 -8.87
N ASN A 48 -7.64 -0.78 -9.25
CA ASN A 48 -6.95 -1.12 -10.50
C ASN A 48 -5.50 -0.63 -10.62
N GLY A 49 -4.87 -0.23 -9.51
CA GLY A 49 -3.50 0.25 -9.47
C GLY A 49 -2.59 -0.55 -8.52
N PRO A 50 -1.26 -0.32 -8.61
CA PRO A 50 -0.28 -0.87 -7.68
C PRO A 50 -0.41 -0.21 -6.29
N ILE A 51 0.44 -0.63 -5.36
CA ILE A 51 0.65 0.09 -4.09
C ILE A 51 1.03 1.56 -4.34
N ALA A 52 0.37 2.46 -3.63
CA ALA A 52 0.64 3.90 -3.66
C ALA A 52 1.23 4.40 -2.33
N GLY A 53 1.07 3.66 -1.24
CA GLY A 53 1.61 4.03 0.06
C GLY A 53 1.19 3.06 1.16
N GLN A 54 1.53 3.42 2.39
CA GLN A 54 1.20 2.67 3.59
C GLN A 54 0.76 3.65 4.68
N ILE A 55 -0.37 3.35 5.33
CA ILE A 55 -0.86 4.09 6.50
C ILE A 55 -1.02 3.10 7.66
N TRP A 56 -1.62 3.53 8.78
CA TRP A 56 -1.85 2.66 9.92
C TRP A 56 -2.50 1.33 9.51
N PRO A 57 -2.00 0.18 9.99
CA PRO A 57 -2.68 -1.09 9.82
C PRO A 57 -3.95 -1.13 10.68
N GLY A 58 -4.84 -2.08 10.40
CA GLY A 58 -5.99 -2.36 11.26
C GLY A 58 -7.19 -1.42 11.10
N LEU A 59 -7.15 -0.44 10.19
CA LEU A 59 -8.26 0.52 10.02
C LEU A 59 -9.59 -0.21 9.74
N PRO A 60 -10.70 0.26 10.34
CA PRO A 60 -12.00 -0.39 10.27
C PRO A 60 -12.72 -0.07 8.95
N VAL A 61 -12.17 -0.52 7.82
CA VAL A 61 -12.83 -0.41 6.52
C VAL A 61 -14.05 -1.32 6.43
N SER A 62 -15.09 -0.88 5.72
CA SER A 62 -16.40 -1.53 5.67
C SER A 62 -16.43 -2.88 4.95
N ALA A 63 -15.43 -3.15 4.09
CA ALA A 63 -15.38 -4.36 3.27
C ALA A 63 -13.97 -4.99 3.27
N PRO A 64 -13.90 -6.33 3.14
CA PRO A 64 -12.64 -7.05 3.07
C PRO A 64 -11.87 -6.78 1.77
N LEU A 65 -10.58 -7.08 1.82
CA LEU A 65 -9.60 -7.19 0.73
C LEU A 65 -10.08 -7.94 -0.54
N PRO A 66 -10.62 -7.34 -1.64
CA PRO A 66 -10.94 -8.16 -2.81
C PRO A 66 -9.67 -8.56 -3.56
N ALA A 67 -9.55 -9.83 -3.93
CA ALA A 67 -8.33 -10.37 -4.54
C ALA A 67 -7.98 -9.68 -5.88
N ASP A 68 -8.99 -9.31 -6.65
CA ASP A 68 -8.88 -8.75 -8.00
C ASP A 68 -8.79 -7.21 -8.02
N ILE A 69 -8.79 -6.54 -6.86
CA ILE A 69 -9.00 -5.09 -6.79
C ILE A 69 -7.89 -4.26 -7.44
N SER A 70 -6.67 -4.79 -7.54
CA SER A 70 -5.55 -4.14 -8.24
C SER A 70 -5.42 -4.54 -9.71
N ARG A 71 -6.32 -5.39 -10.25
CA ARG A 71 -6.20 -6.01 -11.58
C ARG A 71 -4.85 -6.70 -11.80
N GLY A 72 -4.38 -7.40 -10.77
CA GLY A 72 -3.26 -8.33 -10.90
C GLY A 72 -3.54 -9.43 -11.93
N ASN A 73 -2.47 -9.96 -12.51
CA ASN A 73 -2.49 -11.17 -13.34
C ASN A 73 -1.12 -11.87 -13.23
N THR A 74 -0.66 -12.01 -12.00
CA THR A 74 0.67 -12.53 -11.67
C THR A 74 0.62 -13.91 -11.04
N GLY A 75 -0.54 -14.33 -10.54
CA GLY A 75 -0.67 -15.53 -9.71
C GLY A 75 0.01 -15.40 -8.34
N ILE A 76 0.43 -14.18 -7.97
CA ILE A 76 1.07 -13.88 -6.68
C ILE A 76 0.09 -13.07 -5.85
N PHE A 77 -0.23 -13.56 -4.66
CA PHE A 77 -1.16 -12.94 -3.74
C PHE A 77 -0.42 -12.49 -2.48
N ILE A 78 -0.62 -11.24 -2.06
CA ILE A 78 -0.14 -10.72 -0.77
C ILE A 78 -1.37 -10.32 0.05
N ASN A 79 -1.51 -10.91 1.24
CA ASN A 79 -2.65 -10.68 2.14
C ASN A 79 -4.01 -10.83 1.43
N GLY A 80 -4.08 -11.79 0.50
CA GLY A 80 -5.28 -12.08 -0.29
C GLY A 80 -5.49 -11.22 -1.54
N ARG A 81 -4.71 -10.16 -1.78
CA ARG A 81 -4.74 -9.35 -3.02
C ARG A 81 -3.75 -9.86 -4.05
N GLU A 82 -4.19 -10.02 -5.29
CA GLU A 82 -3.30 -10.33 -6.41
C GLU A 82 -2.49 -9.10 -6.82
N ILE A 83 -1.17 -9.19 -6.71
CA ILE A 83 -0.29 -8.05 -7.01
C ILE A 83 -0.21 -7.80 -8.52
N THR A 84 0.05 -6.55 -8.87
CA THR A 84 0.29 -6.10 -10.24
C THR A 84 1.62 -6.62 -10.79
N ALA A 85 1.77 -6.60 -12.12
CA ALA A 85 3.04 -6.92 -12.75
C ALA A 85 4.19 -5.99 -12.30
N GLN A 86 3.89 -4.71 -12.05
CA GLN A 86 4.85 -3.73 -11.55
C GLN A 86 5.38 -4.12 -10.16
N GLU A 87 4.48 -4.47 -9.23
CA GLU A 87 4.85 -4.95 -7.90
C GLU A 87 5.66 -6.24 -7.97
N ARG A 88 5.29 -7.19 -8.86
CA ARG A 88 6.06 -8.42 -9.07
C ARG A 88 7.49 -8.13 -9.52
N GLU A 89 7.70 -7.25 -10.50
CA GLU A 89 9.05 -6.93 -10.97
C GLU A 89 9.88 -6.25 -9.89
N PHE A 90 9.25 -5.39 -9.07
CA PHE A 90 9.93 -4.77 -7.93
C PHE A 90 10.36 -5.80 -6.89
N ILE A 91 9.46 -6.72 -6.50
CA ILE A 91 9.78 -7.80 -5.56
C ILE A 91 10.86 -8.73 -6.13
N ARG A 92 10.77 -9.07 -7.42
CA ARG A 92 11.75 -9.90 -8.10
C ARG A 92 13.14 -9.25 -8.13
N ALA A 93 13.21 -7.94 -8.37
CA ALA A 93 14.47 -7.21 -8.38
C ALA A 93 15.17 -7.23 -7.01
N TYR A 94 14.40 -7.25 -5.91
CA TYR A 94 14.94 -7.25 -4.55
C TYR A 94 15.28 -8.66 -4.03
N LEU A 95 14.35 -9.61 -4.16
CA LEU A 95 14.51 -10.99 -3.66
C LEU A 95 15.27 -11.89 -4.65
N GLY A 96 15.50 -11.44 -5.88
CA GLY A 96 16.12 -12.20 -6.97
C GLY A 96 15.19 -13.17 -7.68
N TYR A 97 14.05 -13.52 -7.07
CA TYR A 97 13.04 -14.42 -7.64
C TYR A 97 11.64 -14.05 -7.14
N THR A 98 10.62 -14.44 -7.91
CA THR A 98 9.22 -14.42 -7.50
C THR A 98 8.57 -15.73 -7.93
N LEU A 99 7.85 -16.37 -7.02
CA LEU A 99 7.09 -17.58 -7.31
C LEU A 99 5.60 -17.27 -7.20
N PRO A 100 4.76 -17.73 -8.14
CA PRO A 100 3.31 -17.74 -7.95
C PRO A 100 2.95 -18.45 -6.65
N GLY A 101 1.98 -17.89 -5.92
CA GLY A 101 1.63 -18.38 -4.59
C GLY A 101 0.95 -17.31 -3.75
N ARG A 102 0.63 -17.68 -2.52
CA ARG A 102 -0.01 -16.79 -1.54
C ARG A 102 0.96 -16.51 -0.41
N TYR A 103 1.09 -15.24 -0.08
CA TYR A 103 2.03 -14.70 0.89
C TYR A 103 1.30 -13.80 1.87
N TRP A 104 1.80 -13.75 3.09
CA TRP A 104 1.41 -12.76 4.08
C TRP A 104 2.54 -11.75 4.24
N VAL A 105 2.18 -10.48 4.47
CA VAL A 105 3.11 -9.39 4.78
C VAL A 105 2.50 -8.55 5.89
N ASN A 106 3.23 -8.32 6.97
CA ASN A 106 2.76 -7.47 8.07
C ASN A 106 3.09 -5.99 7.83
N ALA A 107 2.68 -5.11 8.76
CA ALA A 107 2.93 -3.68 8.66
C ALA A 107 4.41 -3.27 8.70
N TYR A 108 5.31 -4.16 9.09
CA TYR A 108 6.75 -3.91 9.12
C TYR A 108 7.46 -4.36 7.82
N GLY A 109 6.70 -4.79 6.81
CA GLY A 109 7.26 -5.35 5.58
C GLY A 109 7.81 -6.77 5.73
N VAL A 110 7.69 -7.38 6.92
CA VAL A 110 8.09 -8.77 7.15
C VAL A 110 7.01 -9.70 6.63
N GLY A 111 7.41 -10.74 5.90
CA GLY A 111 6.46 -11.66 5.30
C GLY A 111 7.03 -13.03 4.96
N GLY A 112 6.16 -13.86 4.42
CA GLY A 112 6.46 -15.23 4.03
C GLY A 112 5.28 -15.88 3.31
N PRO A 113 5.42 -17.12 2.81
CA PRO A 113 4.30 -17.89 2.30
C PRO A 113 3.20 -18.07 3.36
N GLU A 114 1.94 -18.04 2.96
CA GLU A 114 0.81 -18.33 3.87
C GLU A 114 1.00 -19.70 4.56
N GLY A 115 0.86 -19.73 5.89
CA GLY A 115 1.05 -20.94 6.70
C GLY A 115 2.50 -21.24 7.09
N GLN A 116 3.47 -20.41 6.70
CA GLN A 116 4.87 -20.50 7.10
C GLN A 116 5.27 -19.31 7.99
N GLY A 117 6.38 -19.48 8.74
CA GLY A 117 7.00 -18.39 9.49
C GLY A 117 7.55 -17.27 8.59
N PRO A 118 8.02 -16.16 9.15
CA PRO A 118 8.62 -15.07 8.38
C PRO A 118 9.86 -15.58 7.63
N MET A 119 9.93 -15.29 6.33
CA MET A 119 11.00 -15.76 5.44
C MET A 119 11.71 -14.62 4.71
N PHE A 120 11.06 -13.48 4.54
CA PHE A 120 11.66 -12.31 3.94
C PHE A 120 11.28 -11.05 4.71
N ASP A 121 12.12 -10.04 4.57
CA ASP A 121 11.91 -8.70 5.11
C ASP A 121 11.99 -7.71 3.96
N LEU A 122 10.87 -7.03 3.69
CA LEU A 122 10.76 -6.00 2.66
C LEU A 122 11.04 -4.60 3.22
N SER A 123 11.30 -4.42 4.51
CA SER A 123 11.60 -3.11 5.12
C SER A 123 12.84 -2.44 4.51
N GLY A 124 13.82 -3.26 4.08
CA GLY A 124 15.03 -2.81 3.40
C GLY A 124 14.85 -2.48 1.91
N MET A 125 13.65 -2.69 1.32
CA MET A 125 13.34 -2.20 -0.03
C MET A 125 13.20 -0.68 -0.08
N ALA A 126 13.03 -0.06 1.07
CA ALA A 126 12.95 1.36 1.20
C ALA A 126 14.38 1.88 1.50
N PRO A 127 14.91 2.85 0.72
CA PRO A 127 16.31 3.22 0.76
C PRO A 127 16.71 3.65 2.16
N GLN A 128 17.79 3.06 2.66
CA GLN A 128 18.38 3.43 3.94
C GLN A 128 18.92 4.87 3.85
N GLY A 129 18.24 5.76 4.58
CA GLY A 129 18.71 7.01 5.18
C GLY A 129 19.84 7.80 4.51
N GLY A 130 19.52 9.04 4.16
CA GLY A 130 20.51 10.11 4.06
C GLY A 130 20.67 10.68 2.66
N ASN A 131 20.17 11.90 2.49
CA ASN A 131 20.13 12.68 1.26
C ASN A 131 19.24 12.11 0.16
N SER A 132 18.23 12.90 -0.19
CA SER A 132 17.40 12.80 -1.37
C SER A 132 18.24 12.62 -2.63
N VAL A 133 18.63 11.39 -2.94
CA VAL A 133 19.13 11.04 -4.27
C VAL A 133 17.96 10.42 -4.99
N GLY A 134 17.30 11.26 -5.79
CA GLY A 134 16.26 10.85 -6.72
C GLY A 134 16.83 9.82 -7.70
N HIS A 135 16.74 8.55 -7.34
CA HIS A 135 16.89 7.46 -8.29
C HIS A 135 15.58 7.35 -9.04
N ARG A 136 15.55 7.93 -10.24
CA ARG A 136 14.49 7.74 -11.24
C ARG A 136 14.49 6.29 -11.70
N ALA A 137 14.02 5.36 -10.86
CA ALA A 137 13.58 4.06 -11.36
C ALA A 137 12.32 4.31 -12.19
N ARG A 138 12.27 3.79 -13.42
CA ARG A 138 11.04 3.81 -14.22
C ARG A 138 9.93 3.14 -13.39
N GLY A 139 8.96 3.92 -12.92
CA GLY A 139 7.82 3.43 -12.17
C GLY A 139 7.67 3.94 -10.73
N GLY A 140 8.68 4.60 -10.14
CA GLY A 140 8.54 5.25 -8.82
C GLY A 140 9.79 5.29 -7.92
N SER A 141 9.72 6.06 -6.83
CA SER A 141 10.73 6.17 -5.76
C SER A 141 10.22 5.49 -4.50
N VAL A 142 11.00 4.61 -3.89
CA VAL A 142 10.67 4.08 -2.56
C VAL A 142 11.28 5.00 -1.50
N ILE A 143 10.58 5.29 -0.41
CA ILE A 143 11.05 6.14 0.71
C ILE A 143 11.01 5.31 2.00
N SER A 144 12.10 5.31 2.79
CA SER A 144 12.12 4.72 4.14
C SER A 144 12.71 5.69 5.14
N ASP A 145 12.20 5.66 6.37
CA ASP A 145 12.88 6.26 7.53
C ASP A 145 13.28 5.20 8.58
N GLY A 146 13.13 3.90 8.29
CA GLY A 146 13.38 2.82 9.24
C GLY A 146 12.19 2.48 10.15
N THR A 147 11.12 3.27 10.09
CA THR A 147 9.83 3.03 10.78
C THR A 147 8.64 3.03 9.82
N THR A 148 8.82 3.59 8.62
CA THR A 148 7.80 3.93 7.63
C THR A 148 8.39 3.63 6.25
N SER A 149 7.70 2.87 5.40
CA SER A 149 8.17 2.53 4.05
C SER A 149 7.10 2.88 3.00
N GLY A 150 7.42 3.77 2.07
CA GLY A 150 6.50 4.32 1.06
C GLY A 150 6.96 4.06 -0.35
N PHE A 151 6.02 4.01 -1.30
CA PHE A 151 6.30 3.89 -2.73
C PHE A 151 5.66 5.06 -3.48
N ILE A 152 6.47 6.03 -3.89
CA ILE A 152 6.07 7.13 -4.76
C ILE A 152 6.05 6.60 -6.19
N SER A 153 4.90 6.21 -6.74
CA SER A 153 4.83 5.94 -8.17
C SER A 153 5.09 7.21 -8.99
N SER A 154 5.87 7.10 -10.07
CA SER A 154 6.10 8.21 -11.01
C SER A 154 4.83 8.70 -11.70
N ASP A 155 3.78 7.87 -11.68
CA ASP A 155 2.57 8.05 -12.50
C ASP A 155 1.37 8.55 -11.67
N TYR A 156 1.43 8.45 -10.34
CA TYR A 156 0.30 8.76 -9.45
C TYR A 156 0.55 9.92 -8.47
N GLY A 157 1.78 10.45 -8.39
CA GLY A 157 2.11 11.55 -7.49
C GLY A 157 2.08 11.17 -6.01
N VAL A 158 2.70 12.03 -5.19
CA VAL A 158 2.86 12.01 -3.72
C VAL A 158 2.30 10.79 -2.98
N SER A 159 3.19 9.88 -2.53
CA SER A 159 2.82 8.81 -1.59
C SER A 159 2.77 9.36 -0.18
N VAL A 160 1.61 9.29 0.49
CA VAL A 160 1.58 9.51 1.93
C VAL A 160 1.96 8.21 2.62
N THR A 161 3.01 8.29 3.44
CA THR A 161 3.45 7.15 4.25
C THR A 161 3.38 7.55 5.71
N CYS A 162 2.61 6.83 6.50
CA CYS A 162 2.49 7.10 7.93
C CYS A 162 3.11 5.95 8.73
N GLY A 163 4.04 6.30 9.62
CA GLY A 163 4.65 5.38 10.54
C GLY A 163 3.68 4.87 11.61
N PRO A 164 4.01 3.75 12.26
CA PRO A 164 3.22 3.19 13.35
C PRO A 164 3.16 4.11 14.60
N ASP A 165 4.05 5.10 14.69
CA ASP A 165 4.05 6.19 15.69
C ASP A 165 3.09 7.34 15.32
N GLY A 166 2.52 7.31 14.13
CA GLY A 166 1.61 8.33 13.61
C GLY A 166 2.30 9.50 12.89
N GLY A 167 3.61 9.43 12.65
CA GLY A 167 4.32 10.39 11.82
C GLY A 167 4.06 10.12 10.34
N CYS A 168 3.52 11.10 9.59
CA CYS A 168 3.31 10.98 8.15
C CYS A 168 4.35 11.80 7.38
N ILE A 169 4.99 11.19 6.38
CA ILE A 169 5.77 11.87 5.35
C ILE A 169 4.85 12.16 4.15
N TYR A 170 4.86 13.43 3.72
CA TYR A 170 4.04 14.01 2.66
C TYR A 170 4.92 14.55 1.53
#